data_AF-A0A9Q4KM19-F1
#
_entry.id   AF-A0A9Q4KM19-F1
#
_cell.length_a   1.000
_cell.length_b   1.000
_cell.length_c   1.000
_cell.angle_alpha   90.00
_cell.angle_beta   90.00
_cell.angle_gamma   90.00
#
_symmetry.space_group_name_H-M   'P 1'
#
loop_
_entity.id
_entity.type
_entity.pdbx_description
1 polymer ?
#
loop_
_entity_poly.entity_id
_entity_poly.type
_entity_poly.pdbx_seq_one_letter_code
_entity_poly.pdbx_strand_id
1 'polypeptide(L)'
;MNFKINFLSFFRGLFLRSASIEFRAKIFASMLLAKKKIEDKDYELLKTIIEEIYAKNSIRINILLAIIKEYISMVKNYKSYTLDTILRDIDRDLKLQPRYLKKINFEHLRRIISSSNEDDALIQQRIYEFLLSEVEIYSKN
;
A
#
# COMPACT_ATOMS: atom_id res chain seq x y z
N MET A 1 16.89 15.86 24.92
CA MET A 1 15.77 14.90 24.76
C MET A 1 16.04 14.10 23.50
N ASN A 2 16.40 12.81 23.65
CA ASN A 2 16.88 11.97 22.55
C ASN A 2 15.73 11.58 21.61
N PHE A 3 15.52 12.36 20.56
CA PHE A 3 14.78 11.90 19.39
C PHE A 3 15.59 10.76 18.76
N LYS A 4 15.26 9.51 19.10
CA LYS A 4 15.95 8.33 18.57
C LYS A 4 15.76 8.27 17.06
N ILE A 5 16.83 8.64 16.37
CA ILE A 5 17.07 8.52 14.93
C ILE A 5 17.19 7.03 14.56
N ASN A 6 16.10 6.27 14.68
CA ASN A 6 15.98 4.92 14.08
C ASN A 6 15.23 4.95 12.75
N PHE A 7 14.68 6.11 12.36
CA PHE A 7 13.99 6.31 11.08
C PHE A 7 15.00 6.32 9.92
N LEU A 8 16.11 7.05 10.06
CA LEU A 8 17.17 7.19 9.04
C LEU A 8 17.91 5.88 8.72
N SER A 9 17.96 4.89 9.63
CA SER A 9 18.59 3.60 9.34
C SER A 9 17.75 2.72 8.41
N PHE A 10 16.43 2.94 8.31
CA PHE A 10 15.52 2.21 7.41
C PHE A 10 15.39 2.88 6.02
N PHE A 11 15.65 4.19 5.92
CA PHE A 11 15.87 4.89 4.63
C PHE A 11 17.16 4.46 3.92
N ARG A 12 18.07 3.70 4.55
CA ARG A 12 19.24 3.15 3.83
C ARG A 12 18.87 2.19 2.69
N GLY A 13 17.62 1.71 2.65
CA GLY A 13 17.08 0.97 1.50
C GLY A 13 16.68 1.83 0.29
N LEU A 14 16.84 3.16 0.34
CA LEU A 14 16.48 4.07 -0.76
C LEU A 14 17.11 3.66 -2.11
N PHE A 15 18.29 3.02 -2.11
CA PHE A 15 18.95 2.55 -3.34
C PHE A 15 18.29 1.34 -4.01
N LEU A 16 17.37 0.64 -3.32
CA LEU A 16 16.60 -0.49 -3.87
C LEU A 16 15.11 -0.13 -4.06
N ARG A 17 14.72 1.10 -3.73
CA ARG A 17 13.35 1.59 -3.83
C ARG A 17 13.06 1.99 -5.28
N SER A 18 12.45 1.08 -6.03
CA SER A 18 11.93 1.45 -7.35
C SER A 18 10.59 2.16 -7.18
N ALA A 19 10.32 3.18 -8.00
CA ALA A 19 9.03 3.87 -8.02
C ALA A 19 7.84 2.90 -8.23
N SER A 20 8.05 1.78 -8.92
CA SER A 20 7.03 0.75 -9.08
C SER A 20 6.73 -0.04 -7.80
N ILE A 21 7.73 -0.26 -6.93
CA ILE A 21 7.53 -0.93 -5.64
C ILE A 21 6.83 0.02 -4.68
N GLU A 22 7.23 1.30 -4.66
CA GLU A 22 6.56 2.32 -3.85
C GLU A 22 5.09 2.46 -4.22
N PHE A 23 4.78 2.49 -5.53
CA PHE A 23 3.40 2.54 -6.00
C PHE A 23 2.58 1.36 -5.45
N ARG A 24 3.08 0.12 -5.57
CA ARG A 24 2.42 -1.06 -5.00
C ARG A 24 2.27 -0.96 -3.48
N ALA A 25 3.27 -0.40 -2.80
CA ALA A 25 3.21 -0.22 -1.35
C ALA A 25 2.10 0.73 -0.94
N LYS A 26 1.90 1.84 -1.66
CA LYS A 26 0.79 2.79 -1.43
C LYS A 26 -0.57 2.10 -1.57
N ILE A 27 -0.76 1.30 -2.62
CA ILE A 27 -1.99 0.51 -2.83
C ILE A 27 -2.28 -0.36 -1.60
N PHE A 28 -1.32 -1.19 -1.19
CA PHE A 28 -1.54 -2.10 -0.05
C PHE A 28 -1.67 -1.37 1.28
N ALA A 29 -0.89 -0.31 1.51
CA ALA A 29 -0.98 0.51 2.71
C ALA A 29 -2.37 1.16 2.82
N SER A 30 -2.95 1.66 1.72
CA SER A 30 -4.28 2.27 1.72
C SER A 30 -5.36 1.28 2.18
N MET A 31 -5.33 0.03 1.69
CA MET A 31 -6.27 -1.02 2.09
C MET A 31 -6.13 -1.43 3.56
N LEU A 32 -4.90 -1.43 4.11
CA LEU A 32 -4.67 -1.75 5.52
C LEU A 32 -5.07 -0.60 6.45
N LEU A 33 -4.81 0.64 6.04
CA LEU A 33 -5.14 1.85 6.81
C LEU A 33 -6.64 2.12 6.92
N ALA A 34 -7.45 1.51 6.04
CA ALA A 34 -8.91 1.50 6.17
C ALA A 34 -9.41 0.74 7.40
N LYS A 35 -8.60 -0.17 7.96
CA LYS A 35 -8.98 -0.94 9.14
C LYS A 35 -8.81 -0.09 10.40
N LYS A 36 -9.77 -0.21 11.34
CA LYS A 36 -9.66 0.42 12.67
C LYS A 36 -8.41 -0.04 13.41
N LYS A 37 -8.04 -1.32 13.26
CA LYS A 37 -6.82 -1.91 13.83
C LYS A 37 -6.19 -2.87 12.82
N ILE A 38 -4.88 -2.69 12.63
CA ILE A 38 -4.05 -3.59 11.81
C ILE A 38 -3.40 -4.60 12.73
N GLU A 39 -3.55 -5.88 12.42
CA GLU A 39 -3.10 -7.03 13.21
C GLU A 39 -2.00 -7.81 12.47
N ASP A 40 -1.28 -8.70 13.17
CA ASP A 40 -0.19 -9.46 12.57
C ASP A 40 -0.65 -10.36 11.43
N LYS A 41 -1.86 -10.95 11.55
CA LYS A 41 -2.51 -11.73 10.49
C LYS A 41 -2.68 -10.94 9.18
N ASP A 42 -2.84 -9.62 9.26
CA ASP A 42 -3.00 -8.77 8.07
C ASP A 42 -1.68 -8.67 7.32
N TYR A 43 -0.55 -8.61 8.04
CA TYR A 43 0.78 -8.64 7.43
C TYR A 43 1.15 -10.02 6.90
N GLU A 44 0.68 -11.10 7.54
CA GLU A 44 0.85 -12.47 7.04
C GLU A 44 0.11 -12.68 5.72
N LEU A 45 -1.17 -12.30 5.65
CA LEU A 45 -1.96 -12.31 4.42
C LEU A 45 -1.29 -11.49 3.31
N LEU A 46 -0.84 -10.28 3.65
CA LEU A 46 -0.15 -9.42 2.71
C LEU A 46 1.16 -10.02 2.21
N LYS A 47 1.92 -10.70 3.08
CA LYS A 47 3.15 -11.39 2.69
C LYS A 47 2.86 -12.49 1.67
N THR A 48 1.82 -13.30 1.88
CA THR A 48 1.38 -14.31 0.90
C THR A 48 1.04 -13.69 -0.46
N ILE A 49 0.29 -12.59 -0.47
CA ILE A 49 -0.05 -11.86 -1.71
C ILE A 49 1.23 -11.33 -2.40
N ILE A 50 2.19 -10.80 -1.65
CA ILE A 50 3.42 -10.26 -2.21
C ILE A 50 4.34 -11.37 -2.77
N GLU A 51 4.34 -12.54 -2.13
CA GLU A 51 5.04 -13.74 -2.60
C GLU A 51 4.53 -14.21 -3.95
N GLU A 52 3.21 -14.15 -4.18
CA GLU A 52 2.57 -14.43 -5.48
C GLU A 52 3.01 -13.43 -6.56
N ILE A 53 3.14 -12.14 -6.23
CA ILE A 53 3.56 -11.09 -7.17
C ILE A 53 5.02 -11.24 -7.62
N TYR A 54 5.91 -11.64 -6.72
CA TYR A 54 7.36 -11.67 -6.95
C TYR A 54 7.96 -13.08 -7.04
N ALA A 55 7.13 -14.12 -7.19
CA ALA A 55 7.57 -15.50 -7.38
C ALA A 55 8.68 -15.91 -6.38
N LYS A 56 8.47 -15.63 -5.08
CA LYS A 56 9.42 -15.93 -4.00
C LYS A 56 10.78 -15.20 -4.05
N ASN A 57 10.92 -14.11 -4.80
CA ASN A 57 12.09 -13.22 -4.68
C ASN A 57 12.11 -12.54 -3.30
N SER A 58 12.78 -13.15 -2.34
CA SER A 58 12.79 -12.77 -0.92
C SER A 58 13.20 -11.32 -0.69
N ILE A 59 14.16 -10.81 -1.48
CA ILE A 59 14.64 -9.43 -1.39
C ILE A 59 13.50 -8.47 -1.71
N ARG A 60 12.83 -8.63 -2.86
CA ARG A 60 11.72 -7.75 -3.27
C ARG A 60 10.52 -7.85 -2.34
N ILE A 61 10.21 -9.05 -1.84
CA ILE A 61 9.14 -9.29 -0.88
C ILE A 61 9.39 -8.49 0.41
N ASN A 62 10.59 -8.64 0.98
CA ASN A 62 10.97 -7.95 2.21
C ASN A 62 10.99 -6.43 2.03
N ILE A 63 11.48 -5.94 0.88
CA ILE A 63 11.48 -4.50 0.57
C ILE A 63 10.04 -3.97 0.47
N LEU A 64 9.14 -4.66 -0.24
CA LEU A 64 7.76 -4.19 -0.37
C LEU A 64 7.04 -4.17 0.99
N LEU A 65 7.17 -5.23 1.79
CA LEU A 65 6.61 -5.28 3.15
C LEU A 65 7.16 -4.17 4.05
N ALA A 66 8.47 -3.91 3.97
CA ALA A 66 9.15 -2.84 4.69
C ALA A 66 8.54 -1.46 4.36
N ILE A 67 8.38 -1.16 3.07
CA ILE A 67 7.84 0.13 2.61
C ILE A 67 6.36 0.27 3.00
N ILE A 68 5.57 -0.80 2.95
CA ILE A 68 4.17 -0.77 3.40
C ILE A 68 4.09 -0.41 4.90
N LYS A 69 4.91 -1.06 5.73
CA LYS A 69 4.99 -0.76 7.18
C LYS A 69 5.42 0.68 7.43
N GLU A 70 6.32 1.22 6.60
CA GLU A 70 6.74 2.61 6.65
C GLU A 70 5.58 3.57 6.36
N TYR A 71 4.82 3.38 5.28
CA TYR A 71 3.64 4.21 4.98
C TYR A 71 2.59 4.16 6.10
N ILE A 72 2.32 2.98 6.65
CA ILE A 72 1.39 2.82 7.78
C ILE A 72 1.91 3.57 9.01
N SER A 73 3.21 3.44 9.31
CA SER A 73 3.86 4.16 10.41
C SER A 73 3.80 5.66 10.19
N MET A 74 3.98 6.13 8.96
CA MET A 74 3.91 7.55 8.64
C MET A 74 2.51 8.11 8.94
N VAL A 75 1.45 7.41 8.53
CA VAL A 75 0.08 7.86 8.80
C VAL A 75 -0.25 7.86 10.30
N LYS A 76 0.28 6.89 11.06
CA LYS A 76 0.05 6.82 12.51
C LYS A 76 0.80 7.90 13.29
N ASN A 77 2.00 8.29 12.85
CA ASN A 77 2.90 9.14 13.62
C ASN A 77 2.92 10.61 13.16
N TYR A 78 2.51 10.91 11.92
CA TYR A 78 2.55 12.27 11.38
C TYR A 78 1.15 12.73 10.97
N LYS A 79 0.60 13.71 11.70
CA LYS A 79 -0.76 14.25 11.44
C LYS A 79 -0.97 14.81 10.02
N SER A 80 0.11 15.26 9.36
CA SER A 80 0.06 15.80 7.99
C SER A 80 0.01 14.72 6.91
N TYR A 81 0.28 13.46 7.27
CA TYR A 81 0.27 12.33 6.34
C TYR A 81 -0.93 11.44 6.64
N THR A 82 -1.95 11.46 5.78
CA THR A 82 -3.20 10.74 5.99
C THR A 82 -3.43 9.71 4.90
N LEU A 83 -4.46 8.88 5.07
CA LEU A 83 -4.95 8.00 4.01
C LEU A 83 -5.26 8.79 2.73
N ASP A 84 -5.90 9.96 2.83
CA ASP A 84 -6.20 10.81 1.68
C ASP A 84 -4.94 11.28 0.94
N THR A 85 -3.85 11.55 1.67
CA THR A 85 -2.57 11.87 1.06
C THR A 85 -2.04 10.71 0.23
N ILE A 86 -2.14 9.47 0.74
CA ILE A 86 -1.75 8.26 -0.01
C ILE A 86 -2.63 8.07 -1.25
N LEU A 87 -3.96 8.24 -1.12
CA LEU A 87 -4.89 8.10 -2.25
C LEU A 87 -4.62 9.14 -3.34
N ARG A 88 -4.36 10.39 -2.95
CA ARG A 88 -3.95 11.46 -3.89
C ARG A 88 -2.62 11.15 -4.56
N ASP A 89 -1.66 10.60 -3.84
CA ASP A 89 -0.39 10.16 -4.41
C ASP A 89 -0.59 9.04 -5.44
N ILE A 90 -1.52 8.11 -5.20
CA ILE A 90 -1.87 7.02 -6.14
C ILE A 90 -2.48 7.59 -7.42
N ASP A 91 -3.48 8.46 -7.32
CA ASP A 91 -4.10 9.15 -8.46
C ASP A 91 -3.04 9.87 -9.31
N ARG A 92 -2.19 10.68 -8.67
CA ARG A 92 -1.09 11.37 -9.37
C ARG A 92 -0.15 10.39 -10.06
N ASP A 93 0.24 9.30 -9.40
CA ASP A 93 1.16 8.32 -9.97
C ASP A 93 0.53 7.59 -11.18
N LEU A 94 -0.77 7.29 -11.13
CA LEU A 94 -1.52 6.70 -12.25
C LEU A 94 -1.58 7.65 -13.45
N LYS A 95 -1.87 8.94 -13.20
CA LYS A 95 -1.87 9.97 -14.23
C LYS A 95 -0.52 10.14 -14.92
N LEU A 96 0.57 10.11 -14.15
CA LEU A 96 1.92 10.34 -14.67
C LEU A 96 2.52 9.09 -15.33
N GLN A 97 2.14 7.89 -14.89
CA GLN A 97 2.75 6.64 -15.32
C GLN A 97 1.69 5.60 -15.69
N PRO A 98 1.13 5.63 -16.91
CA PRO A 98 0.05 4.72 -17.33
C PRO A 98 0.38 3.23 -17.17
N ARG A 99 1.66 2.84 -17.23
CA ARG A 99 2.11 1.46 -16.98
C ARG A 99 1.80 0.94 -15.56
N TYR A 100 1.48 1.83 -14.61
CA TYR A 100 1.11 1.48 -13.24
C TYR A 100 -0.30 0.93 -13.11
N LEU A 101 -1.18 1.18 -14.09
CA LEU A 101 -2.52 0.57 -14.15
C LEU A 101 -2.42 -0.96 -14.04
N LYS A 102 -1.50 -1.57 -14.82
CA LYS A 102 -1.24 -3.02 -14.83
C LYS A 102 -0.61 -3.54 -13.53
N LYS A 103 -0.25 -2.68 -12.58
CA LYS A 103 0.31 -3.08 -11.28
C LYS A 103 -0.77 -3.28 -10.23
N ILE A 104 -1.95 -2.72 -10.42
CA ILE A 104 -3.08 -2.94 -9.52
C ILE A 104 -3.68 -4.31 -9.85
N ASN A 105 -3.65 -5.23 -8.88
CA ASN A 105 -4.30 -6.54 -9.00
C ASN A 105 -5.53 -6.55 -8.09
N PHE A 106 -6.71 -6.40 -8.68
CA PHE A 106 -7.97 -6.33 -7.94
C PHE A 106 -8.36 -7.65 -7.26
N GLU A 107 -7.93 -8.80 -7.79
CA GLU A 107 -8.12 -10.09 -7.11
C GLU A 107 -7.36 -10.13 -5.78
N HIS A 108 -6.13 -9.61 -5.77
CA HIS A 108 -5.34 -9.47 -4.54
C HIS A 108 -5.99 -8.49 -3.56
N LEU A 109 -6.50 -7.35 -4.05
CA LEU A 109 -7.14 -6.36 -3.17
C LEU A 109 -8.43 -6.90 -2.54
N ARG A 110 -9.22 -7.65 -3.30
CA ARG A 110 -10.45 -8.29 -2.81
C ARG A 110 -10.17 -9.22 -1.62
N ARG A 111 -9.04 -9.94 -1.63
CA ARG A 111 -8.62 -10.81 -0.52
C ARG A 111 -8.28 -10.05 0.76
N ILE A 112 -7.93 -8.77 0.67
CA ILE A 112 -7.58 -7.91 1.81
C ILE A 112 -8.83 -7.36 2.50
N ILE A 113 -9.97 -7.31 1.80
CA ILE A 113 -11.23 -6.84 2.35
C ILE A 113 -11.63 -7.74 3.52
N SER A 114 -11.88 -7.11 4.67
CA SER A 114 -12.21 -7.77 5.93
C SER A 114 -13.46 -8.62 5.79
N SER A 115 -13.37 -9.90 6.12
CA SER A 115 -14.54 -10.79 6.21
C SER A 115 -15.16 -10.81 7.61
N SER A 116 -14.47 -10.26 8.61
CA SER A 116 -14.85 -10.37 10.02
C SER A 116 -15.40 -9.08 10.63
N ASN A 117 -15.22 -7.94 9.96
CA ASN A 117 -15.65 -6.64 10.44
C ASN A 117 -16.24 -5.84 9.28
N GLU A 118 -17.55 -5.60 9.34
CA GLU A 118 -18.31 -4.94 8.27
C GLU A 118 -17.92 -3.48 8.07
N ASP A 119 -17.60 -2.74 9.14
CA ASP A 119 -17.15 -1.34 9.04
C ASP A 119 -15.82 -1.24 8.30
N ASP A 120 -14.85 -2.09 8.69
CA ASP A 120 -13.55 -2.17 8.02
C ASP A 120 -13.75 -2.56 6.54
N ALA A 121 -14.61 -3.55 6.29
CA ALA A 121 -14.92 -4.03 4.95
C ALA A 121 -15.51 -2.91 4.07
N LEU A 122 -16.42 -2.11 4.62
CA LEU A 122 -17.06 -1.00 3.91
C LEU A 122 -16.06 0.08 3.52
N ILE A 123 -15.14 0.47 4.40
CA ILE A 123 -14.11 1.46 4.08
C ILE A 123 -13.12 0.89 3.05
N GLN A 124 -12.72 -0.37 3.21
CA GLN A 124 -11.85 -1.05 2.25
C GLN A 124 -12.51 -1.18 0.87
N GLN A 125 -13.81 -1.45 0.82
CA GLN A 125 -14.59 -1.50 -0.41
C GLN A 125 -14.63 -0.14 -1.11
N ARG A 126 -14.77 0.97 -0.36
CA ARG A 126 -14.70 2.32 -0.94
C ARG A 126 -13.34 2.63 -1.56
N ILE A 127 -12.24 2.21 -0.90
CA ILE A 127 -10.89 2.36 -1.47
C ILE A 127 -10.75 1.49 -2.72
N TYR A 128 -11.25 0.27 -2.69
CA TYR A 128 -11.25 -0.63 -3.84
C TYR A 128 -11.98 0.01 -5.04
N GLU A 129 -13.17 0.57 -4.80
CA GLU A 129 -13.98 1.25 -5.82
C GLU A 129 -13.29 2.50 -6.36
N PHE A 130 -12.67 3.30 -5.50
CA PHE A 130 -11.83 4.43 -5.90
C PHE A 130 -10.70 3.97 -6.85
N LEU A 131 -9.96 2.92 -6.49
CA LEU A 131 -8.89 2.41 -7.34
C LEU A 131 -9.41 1.88 -8.68
N LEU A 132 -10.60 1.28 -8.69
CA LEU A 132 -11.25 0.82 -9.91
C LEU A 132 -11.63 2.00 -10.81
N SER A 133 -12.24 3.04 -10.26
CA SER A 133 -12.61 4.23 -11.03
C SER A 133 -11.38 4.94 -11.59
N GLU A 134 -10.30 5.07 -10.81
CA GLU A 134 -9.06 5.66 -11.31
C GLU A 134 -8.47 4.85 -12.48
N VAL A 135 -8.50 3.52 -12.38
CA VAL A 135 -8.07 2.66 -13.48
C VAL A 135 -8.92 2.86 -14.72
N GLU A 136 -10.25 2.95 -14.59
CA GLU A 136 -11.16 3.19 -15.71
C GLU A 136 -10.94 4.56 -16.37
N ILE A 137 -10.73 5.61 -15.57
CA ILE A 137 -10.46 6.97 -16.05
C ILE A 137 -9.16 6.98 -16.87
N TYR A 138 -8.07 6.46 -16.30
CA TYR A 138 -6.76 6.52 -16.94
C TYR A 138 -6.50 5.42 -17.98
N SER A 139 -7.37 4.42 -18.10
CA SER A 139 -7.30 3.45 -19.21
C SER A 139 -7.94 3.95 -20.50
N LYS A 140 -8.82 4.95 -20.41
CA LYS A 140 -9.53 5.55 -21.56
C LYS A 140 -8.82 6.78 -22.15
N ASN A 141 -7.85 7.34 -21.41
CA ASN A 141 -7.00 8.45 -21.81
C ASN A 141 -5.69 7.97 -22.43
#